data_AF-A0A832AMJ4-F1
#
_entry.id   AF-A0A832AMJ4-F1
#
_cell.length_a   1.000
_cell.length_b   1.000
_cell.length_c   1.000
_cell.angle_alpha   90.00
_cell.angle_beta   90.00
_cell.angle_gamma   90.00
#
_symmetry.space_group_name_H-M   'P 1'
#
loop_
_entity.id
_entity.type
_entity.pdbx_description
1 polymer ?
#
loop_
_entity_poly.entity_id
_entity_poly.type
_entity_poly.pdbx_seq_one_letter_code
_entity_poly.pdbx_strand_id
1 'polypeptide(L)'
;EGYGKVLSRPGLSQKERELAEVAALIAERRERQLISHLLGSLNVGADIRLLKEVADDIAPLVGIKASRLADKTIDMVERKYAAEK
;
A
#
# COMPACT_ATOMS: atom_id res chain seq x y z
N GLU A 1 23.86 6.82 3.15
CA GLU A 1 23.24 5.80 4.02
C GLU A 1 22.55 4.75 3.14
N GLY A 2 22.47 3.48 3.55
CA GLY A 2 21.93 2.40 2.71
C GLY A 2 20.48 2.00 3.04
N TYR A 3 19.78 1.41 2.07
CA TYR A 3 18.40 0.95 2.17
C TYR A 3 18.14 0.01 3.37
N GLY A 4 19.06 -0.94 3.62
CA GLY A 4 18.96 -1.87 4.74
C GLY A 4 19.00 -1.20 6.11
N LYS A 5 19.62 -0.02 6.25
CA LYS A 5 19.63 0.75 7.51
C LYS A 5 18.27 1.42 7.77
N VAL A 6 17.57 1.86 6.72
CA VAL A 6 16.25 2.49 6.86
C VAL A 6 15.20 1.43 7.19
N LEU A 7 15.22 0.28 6.50
CA LEU A 7 14.28 -0.82 6.74
C LEU A 7 14.44 -1.47 8.12
N SER A 8 15.66 -1.49 8.68
CA SER A 8 15.93 -2.09 9.99
C SER A 8 15.74 -1.13 11.17
N ARG A 9 15.24 0.10 10.93
CA ARG A 9 14.96 1.03 12.03
C ARG A 9 13.95 0.41 13.01
N PRO A 10 14.13 0.56 14.33
CA PRO A 10 13.13 0.12 15.30
C PRO A 10 11.88 1.02 15.26
N GLY A 11 10.82 0.61 15.94
CA GLY A 11 9.60 1.41 16.18
C GLY A 11 8.43 1.10 15.25
N LEU A 12 8.68 0.70 14.00
CA LEU A 12 7.65 0.19 13.09
C LEU A 12 8.05 -1.17 12.53
N SER A 13 7.11 -2.11 12.55
CA SER A 13 7.20 -3.39 11.86
C SER A 13 7.27 -3.20 10.34
N GLN A 14 7.70 -4.23 9.62
CA GLN A 14 7.70 -4.21 8.15
C GLN A 14 6.30 -3.96 7.60
N LYS A 15 5.26 -4.55 8.22
CA LYS A 15 3.86 -4.33 7.83
C LYS A 15 3.45 -2.87 7.98
N GLU A 16 3.72 -2.26 9.13
CA GLU A 16 3.38 -0.85 9.35
C GLU A 16 4.12 0.09 8.38
N ARG A 17 5.38 -0.23 8.04
CA ARG A 17 6.15 0.52 7.05
C ARG A 17 5.53 0.44 5.65
N GLU A 18 5.18 -0.76 5.21
CA GLU A 18 4.53 -0.95 3.91
C GLU A 18 3.18 -0.23 3.84
N LEU A 19 2.36 -0.29 4.89
CA LEU A 19 1.07 0.42 4.93
C LEU A 19 1.27 1.95 4.90
N ALA A 20 2.29 2.47 5.58
CA ALA A 20 2.62 3.90 5.53
C ALA A 20 3.06 4.32 4.12
N GLU A 21 3.88 3.51 3.44
CA GLU A 21 4.29 3.76 2.05
C GLU A 21 3.09 3.66 1.09
N VAL A 22 2.17 2.69 1.27
CA VAL A 22 0.93 2.61 0.50
C VAL A 22 0.15 3.92 0.60
N ALA A 23 -0.06 4.44 1.80
CA ALA A 23 -0.76 5.71 2.01
C ALA A 23 -0.06 6.89 1.31
N ALA A 24 1.26 6.99 1.46
CA ALA A 24 2.07 8.04 0.82
C ALA A 24 1.98 7.97 -0.71
N LEU A 25 2.08 6.77 -1.29
CA LEU A 25 2.05 6.56 -2.73
C LEU A 25 0.66 6.80 -3.35
N ILE A 26 -0.42 6.57 -2.59
CA ILE A 26 -1.77 7.00 -2.97
C ILE A 26 -1.83 8.53 -3.04
N ALA A 27 -1.36 9.22 -2.00
CA ALA A 27 -1.33 10.69 -1.96
C ALA A 27 -0.49 11.30 -3.11
N GLU A 28 0.65 10.69 -3.42
CA GLU A 28 1.53 11.11 -4.52
C GLU A 28 1.09 10.61 -5.91
N ARG A 29 0.04 9.77 -5.98
CA ARG A 29 -0.50 9.18 -7.21
C ARG A 29 0.56 8.40 -8.01
N ARG A 30 1.37 7.60 -7.31
CA ARG A 30 2.48 6.80 -7.88
C ARG A 30 2.03 5.36 -8.15
N GLU A 31 1.13 5.15 -9.12
CA GLU A 31 0.48 3.85 -9.39
C GLU A 31 1.47 2.69 -9.55
N ARG A 32 2.58 2.87 -10.27
CA ARG A 32 3.56 1.80 -10.49
C ARG A 32 4.19 1.31 -9.18
N GLN A 33 4.61 2.24 -8.31
CA GLN A 33 5.19 1.93 -7.01
C GLN A 33 4.13 1.40 -6.05
N LEU A 34 2.92 1.95 -6.10
CA LEU A 34 1.79 1.49 -5.28
C LEU A 34 1.54 -0.01 -5.50
N ILE A 35 1.59 -0.50 -6.74
CA ILE A 35 1.44 -1.93 -7.03
C ILE A 35 2.47 -2.79 -6.28
N SER A 36 3.75 -2.41 -6.33
CA SER A 36 4.80 -3.18 -5.64
C SER A 36 4.64 -3.16 -4.11
N HIS A 37 4.21 -2.04 -3.54
CA HIS A 37 4.00 -1.92 -2.09
C HIS A 37 2.72 -2.59 -1.60
N LEU A 38 1.67 -2.67 -2.43
CA LEU A 38 0.50 -3.49 -2.13
C LEU A 38 0.88 -4.98 -2.07
N LEU A 39 1.65 -5.48 -3.04
CA LEU A 39 2.16 -6.85 -3.02
C LEU A 39 3.13 -7.09 -1.85
N GLY A 40 4.02 -6.14 -1.58
CA GLY A 40 4.91 -6.15 -0.42
C GLY A 40 4.16 -6.25 0.90
N SER A 41 3.10 -5.44 1.06
CA SER A 41 2.20 -5.47 2.21
C SER A 41 1.61 -6.86 2.44
N LEU A 42 1.09 -7.50 1.38
CA LEU A 42 0.53 -8.86 1.46
C LEU A 42 1.59 -9.89 1.87
N ASN A 43 2.82 -9.75 1.36
CA ASN A 43 3.94 -10.64 1.70
C ASN A 43 4.39 -10.51 3.16
N VAL A 44 4.27 -9.32 3.76
CA VAL A 44 4.56 -9.09 5.19
C VAL A 44 3.34 -9.28 6.09
N GLY A 45 2.28 -9.89 5.55
CA GLY A 45 1.12 -10.38 6.30
C GLY A 45 -0.02 -9.38 6.48
N ALA A 46 -0.08 -8.30 5.70
CA ALA A 46 -1.34 -7.56 5.54
C ALA A 46 -2.34 -8.40 4.72
N ASP A 47 -3.61 -8.03 4.77
CA ASP A 47 -4.64 -8.58 3.91
C ASP A 47 -5.28 -7.47 3.06
N ILE A 48 -6.06 -7.86 2.04
CA ILE A 48 -6.71 -6.90 1.14
C ILE A 48 -7.66 -5.97 1.89
N ARG A 49 -8.32 -6.46 2.95
CA ARG A 49 -9.24 -5.65 3.75
C ARG A 49 -8.49 -4.47 4.39
N LEU A 50 -7.35 -4.73 5.01
CA LEU A 50 -6.52 -3.69 5.62
C LEU A 50 -6.00 -2.68 4.59
N LEU A 51 -5.70 -3.12 3.35
CA LEU A 51 -5.30 -2.21 2.27
C LEU A 51 -6.45 -1.28 1.83
N LYS A 52 -7.69 -1.79 1.81
CA LYS A 52 -8.89 -0.97 1.55
C LYS A 52 -9.14 0.00 2.71
N GLU A 53 -9.00 -0.45 3.96
CA GLU A 53 -9.11 0.43 5.14
C GLU A 53 -8.09 1.60 5.08
N VAL A 54 -6.84 1.35 4.67
CA VAL A 54 -5.86 2.44 4.46
C VAL A 54 -6.30 3.44 3.39
N ALA A 55 -6.86 2.96 2.27
CA ALA A 55 -7.35 3.84 1.21
C ALA A 55 -8.55 4.68 1.68
N ASP A 56 -9.47 4.08 2.44
CA ASP A 56 -10.63 4.75 3.02
C ASP A 56 -10.22 5.80 4.06
N ASP A 57 -9.28 5.49 4.94
CA ASP A 57 -8.78 6.38 5.99
C ASP A 57 -8.19 7.68 5.41
N ILE A 58 -7.48 7.59 4.28
CA ILE A 58 -6.83 8.75 3.67
C ILE A 58 -7.68 9.42 2.59
N ALA A 59 -8.77 8.81 2.13
CA ALA A 59 -9.63 9.36 1.08
C ALA A 59 -10.06 10.83 1.33
N PRO A 60 -10.42 11.25 2.57
CA PRO A 60 -10.75 12.64 2.87
C PRO A 60 -9.59 13.63 2.67
N LEU A 61 -8.34 13.15 2.72
CA LEU A 61 -7.12 13.98 2.64
C LEU A 61 -6.60 14.14 1.21
N VAL A 62 -6.84 13.16 0.33
CA VAL A 62 -6.21 13.07 -1.00
C VAL A 62 -7.16 13.41 -2.16
N GLY A 63 -8.46 13.46 -1.88
CA GLY A 63 -9.50 13.79 -2.86
C GLY A 63 -9.78 12.68 -3.88
N ILE A 64 -10.78 12.92 -4.74
CA ILE A 64 -11.41 11.87 -5.55
C ILE A 64 -10.46 11.22 -6.58
N LYS A 65 -9.50 11.96 -7.12
CA LYS A 65 -8.58 11.43 -8.15
C LYS A 65 -7.58 10.42 -7.58
N ALA A 66 -7.07 10.67 -6.38
CA ALA A 66 -6.17 9.75 -5.70
C ALA A 66 -6.95 8.57 -5.11
N SER A 67 -8.13 8.82 -4.53
CA SER A 67 -9.01 7.76 -4.00
C SER A 67 -9.37 6.73 -5.08
N ARG A 68 -9.86 7.20 -6.25
CA ARG A 68 -10.17 6.30 -7.38
C ARG A 68 -8.96 5.54 -7.93
N LEU A 69 -7.77 6.14 -7.85
CA LEU A 69 -6.54 5.46 -8.23
C LEU A 69 -6.26 4.32 -7.25
N ALA A 70 -6.36 4.58 -5.95
CA ALA A 70 -6.20 3.57 -4.90
C ALA A 70 -7.16 2.39 -5.11
N ASP A 71 -8.47 2.66 -5.21
CA ASP A 71 -9.50 1.62 -5.38
C ASP A 71 -9.20 0.72 -6.59
N LYS A 72 -8.97 1.34 -7.75
CA LYS A 72 -8.67 0.63 -9.00
C LYS A 72 -7.41 -0.23 -8.87
N THR A 73 -6.36 0.30 -8.25
CA THR A 73 -5.08 -0.40 -8.11
C THR A 73 -5.19 -1.55 -7.10
N ILE A 74 -5.88 -1.35 -5.97
CA ILE A 74 -6.13 -2.40 -4.97
C ILE A 74 -6.97 -3.52 -5.58
N ASP A 75 -8.06 -3.22 -6.27
CA ASP A 75 -8.92 -4.21 -6.92
C ASP A 75 -8.17 -5.01 -8.00
N MET A 76 -7.26 -4.36 -8.74
CA MET A 76 -6.40 -5.04 -9.70
C MET A 76 -5.45 -6.02 -9.00
N VAL A 77 -4.83 -5.61 -7.90
CA VAL A 77 -3.93 -6.47 -7.12
C VAL A 77 -4.70 -7.63 -6.48
N GLU A 78 -5.88 -7.38 -5.89
CA GLU A 78 -6.75 -8.41 -5.30
C GLU A 78 -7.08 -9.51 -6.31
N ARG A 79 -7.53 -9.13 -7.52
CA ARG A 79 -7.85 -10.10 -8.58
C ARG A 79 -6.65 -10.95 -8.99
N LYS A 80 -5.48 -10.32 -9.13
CA LYS A 80 -4.25 -11.03 -9.52
C LYS A 80 -3.76 -11.96 -8.40
N TYR A 81 -3.75 -11.46 -7.17
CA TYR A 81 -3.33 -12.22 -5.99
C TYR A 81 -4.23 -13.43 -5.74
N ALA A 82 -5.55 -13.29 -5.91
CA ALA A 82 -6.50 -14.38 -5.79
C ALA A 82 -6.36 -15.45 -6.90
N ALA A 83 -5.85 -15.09 -8.08
CA ALA A 83 -5.63 -16.03 -9.18
C ALA A 83 -4.30 -16.81 -9.07
N GLU A 84 -3.36 -16.29 -8.29
CA GLU A 84 -2.02 -16.89 -8.08
C GLU A 84 -1.94 -17.77 -6.82
N LYS A 85 -3.00 -17.80 -6.01
CA LYS A 85 -3.16 -18.69 -4.85
C LYS A 85 -4.12 -19.83 -5.15
#